data_AF-A0A183CSX1-F1
#
_entry.id   AF-A0A183CSX1-F1
#
_cell.length_a   1.000
_cell.length_b   1.000
_cell.length_c   1.000
_cell.angle_alpha   90.00
_cell.angle_beta   90.00
_cell.angle_gamma   90.00
#
_symmetry.space_group_name_H-M   'P 1'
#
loop_
_entity.id
_entity.type
_entity.pdbx_description
1 polymer ?
#
loop_
_entity_poly.entity_id
_entity_poly.type
_entity_poly.pdbx_seq_one_letter_code
_entity_poly.pdbx_strand_id
1 'polypeptide(L)'
;ILNNVQSVGASLLVWIIAAVIATLGAFCYVELGTSIRKSGGDFAYLCHVRWFPIAFSFMSCASIFTNPGTMAIQMQTFSEYVIRGLKLELDESANYVVNRLISFSCIILLFFLNCFSIRGVVARFQMLAMIAKIIASGIIILVGL
;
A
#
# COMPACT_ATOMS: atom_id res chain seq x y z
N ILE A 1 -8.58 2.43 13.38
CA ILE A 1 -10.06 2.57 13.47
C ILE A 1 -10.52 2.23 14.88
N LEU A 2 -10.32 1.00 15.37
CA LEU A 2 -10.76 0.63 16.73
C LEU A 2 -10.20 1.55 17.83
N ASN A 3 -8.92 1.93 17.76
CA ASN A 3 -8.31 2.84 18.74
C ASN A 3 -8.90 4.27 18.73
N ASN A 4 -9.38 4.74 17.57
CA ASN A 4 -9.94 6.09 17.45
C ASN A 4 -11.45 6.13 17.73
N VAL A 5 -12.17 5.06 17.39
CA VAL A 5 -13.64 4.95 17.55
C VAL A 5 -14.02 4.41 18.93
N GLN A 6 -13.10 3.68 19.59
CA GLN A 6 -13.28 3.09 20.92
C GLN A 6 -14.52 2.20 21.09
N SER A 7 -15.12 1.75 19.97
CA SER A 7 -16.28 0.87 19.93
C SER A 7 -16.16 -0.11 18.75
N VAL A 8 -16.32 -1.40 19.05
CA VAL A 8 -16.18 -2.47 18.05
C VAL A 8 -17.27 -2.37 16.98
N GLY A 9 -18.55 -2.20 17.38
CA GLY A 9 -19.66 -2.11 16.45
C GLY A 9 -19.55 -0.89 15.52
N ALA A 10 -19.20 0.26 16.06
CA ALA A 10 -18.98 1.46 15.26
C ALA A 10 -17.76 1.31 14.32
N SER A 11 -16.70 0.59 14.73
CA SER A 11 -15.56 0.31 13.85
C SER A 11 -15.92 -0.55 12.64
N LEU A 12 -16.83 -1.53 12.81
CA LEU A 12 -17.33 -2.38 11.72
C LEU A 12 -18.20 -1.59 10.75
N LEU A 13 -19.04 -0.67 11.24
CA LEU A 13 -19.84 0.21 10.39
C LEU A 13 -18.96 1.11 9.51
N VAL A 14 -17.88 1.67 10.06
CA VAL A 14 -16.91 2.46 9.27
C VAL A 14 -16.28 1.62 8.16
N TRP A 15 -15.94 0.36 8.43
CA TRP A 15 -15.42 -0.57 7.42
C TRP A 15 -16.43 -0.83 6.30
N ILE A 16 -17.71 -1.06 6.62
CA ILE A 16 -18.76 -1.30 5.63
C ILE A 16 -18.96 -0.07 4.75
N ILE A 17 -19.04 1.12 5.35
CA ILE A 17 -19.20 2.38 4.60
C ILE A 17 -18.02 2.61 3.67
N ALA A 18 -16.79 2.41 4.16
CA ALA A 18 -15.58 2.52 3.35
C ALA A 18 -15.58 1.52 2.17
N ALA A 19 -16.03 0.28 2.41
CA ALA A 19 -16.15 -0.74 1.36
C ALA A 19 -17.15 -0.32 0.27
N VAL A 20 -18.32 0.20 0.65
CA VAL A 20 -19.33 0.69 -0.32
C VAL A 20 -18.77 1.83 -1.17
N ILE A 21 -18.14 2.82 -0.54
CA ILE A 21 -17.53 3.96 -1.25
C ILE A 21 -16.45 3.47 -2.22
N ALA A 22 -15.61 2.53 -1.79
CA ALA A 22 -14.55 1.95 -2.63
C ALA A 22 -15.13 1.18 -3.84
N THR A 23 -16.22 0.42 -3.66
CA THR A 23 -16.89 -0.29 -4.75
C THR A 23 -17.50 0.67 -5.77
N LEU A 24 -18.17 1.73 -5.31
CA LEU A 24 -18.71 2.76 -6.19
C LEU A 24 -17.60 3.46 -6.99
N GLY A 25 -16.49 3.81 -6.33
CA GLY A 25 -15.32 4.36 -7.00
C GLY A 25 -14.73 3.40 -8.04
N ALA A 26 -14.65 2.11 -7.72
CA ALA A 26 -14.18 1.08 -8.65
C ALA A 26 -15.07 1.00 -9.91
N PHE A 27 -16.40 1.12 -9.78
CA PHE A 27 -17.28 1.16 -10.95
C PHE A 27 -17.02 2.37 -11.85
N CYS A 28 -16.82 3.56 -11.28
CA CYS A 28 -16.43 4.74 -12.06
C CYS A 28 -15.10 4.50 -12.81
N TYR A 29 -14.12 3.88 -12.15
CA TYR A 29 -12.84 3.54 -12.78
C TYR A 29 -12.96 2.48 -13.88
N VAL A 30 -13.87 1.51 -13.74
CA VAL A 30 -14.16 0.52 -14.79
C VAL A 30 -14.75 1.19 -16.02
N GLU A 31 -15.70 2.10 -15.83
CA GLU A 31 -16.31 2.87 -16.93
C GLU A 31 -15.26 3.74 -17.66
N LEU A 32 -14.42 4.44 -16.91
CA LEU A 32 -13.34 5.25 -17.48
C LEU A 32 -12.29 4.41 -18.20
N GLY A 33 -11.87 3.28 -17.62
CA GLY A 33 -10.87 2.39 -18.18
C GLY A 33 -11.33 1.64 -19.43
N THR A 34 -12.63 1.35 -19.54
CA THR A 34 -13.22 0.75 -20.75
C THR A 34 -13.43 1.77 -21.86
N SER A 35 -13.76 3.03 -21.50
CA SER A 35 -13.98 4.14 -22.44
C SER A 35 -12.67 4.72 -23.00
N ILE A 36 -11.66 4.93 -22.16
CA ILE A 36 -10.40 5.60 -22.52
C ILE A 36 -9.25 4.57 -22.49
N ARG A 37 -8.99 3.94 -23.63
CA ARG A 37 -7.92 2.94 -23.78
C ARG A 37 -6.55 3.57 -24.06
N LYS A 38 -6.13 4.52 -23.23
CA LYS A 38 -4.79 5.13 -23.30
C LYS A 38 -3.96 4.72 -22.09
N SER A 39 -2.67 4.42 -22.33
CA SER A 39 -1.72 4.16 -21.25
C SER A 39 -1.49 5.43 -20.43
N GLY A 40 -1.50 5.30 -19.10
CA GLY A 40 -1.22 6.41 -18.17
C GLY A 40 -2.22 6.58 -17.02
N GLY A 41 -3.28 5.76 -16.95
CA GLY A 41 -4.24 5.76 -15.84
C GLY A 41 -4.89 7.13 -15.61
N ASP A 42 -4.94 7.58 -14.36
CA ASP A 42 -5.53 8.86 -13.93
C ASP A 42 -5.04 10.07 -14.74
N PHE A 43 -3.74 10.09 -15.05
CA PHE A 43 -3.16 11.17 -15.85
C PHE A 43 -3.66 11.16 -17.29
N ALA A 44 -3.81 9.97 -17.88
CA ALA A 44 -4.36 9.82 -19.23
C ALA A 44 -5.83 10.27 -19.28
N TYR A 45 -6.60 10.02 -18.22
CA TYR A 45 -7.99 10.46 -18.11
C TYR A 45 -8.09 11.99 -18.02
N LEU A 46 -7.30 12.64 -17.16
CA LEU A 46 -7.27 14.10 -17.05
C LEU A 46 -6.78 14.79 -18.33
N CYS A 47 -5.81 14.19 -19.03
CA CYS A 47 -5.35 14.69 -20.33
C CYS A 47 -6.43 14.53 -21.42
N HIS A 48 -7.29 13.51 -21.35
CA HIS A 48 -8.36 13.30 -22.33
C HIS A 48 -9.38 14.44 -22.33
N VAL A 49 -9.69 15.00 -21.14
CA VAL A 49 -10.61 16.13 -20.97
C VAL A 49 -9.93 17.49 -21.27
N ARG A 50 -8.66 17.48 -21.72
CA ARG A 50 -7.82 18.67 -21.99
C ARG A 50 -7.46 19.50 -20.75
N TRP A 51 -7.49 18.90 -19.56
CA TRP A 51 -7.17 19.56 -18.29
C TRP A 51 -5.68 19.44 -17.94
N PHE A 52 -4.80 19.81 -18.89
CA PHE A 52 -3.35 19.62 -18.77
C PHE A 52 -2.68 20.20 -17.51
N PRO A 53 -2.96 21.44 -17.07
CA PRO A 53 -2.31 21.97 -15.86
C PRO A 53 -2.72 21.20 -14.60
N ILE A 54 -3.98 20.77 -14.50
CA ILE A 54 -4.49 19.99 -13.37
C ILE A 54 -3.89 18.58 -13.39
N ALA A 55 -3.80 17.96 -14.58
CA ALA A 55 -3.16 16.66 -14.77
C ALA A 55 -1.69 16.68 -14.30
N PHE A 56 -0.96 17.73 -14.66
CA PHE A 56 0.44 17.90 -14.23
C PHE A 56 0.53 18.05 -12.71
N SER A 57 -0.21 18.97 -12.11
CA SER A 57 -0.20 19.17 -10.64
C SER A 57 -0.56 17.89 -9.89
N PHE A 58 -1.59 17.16 -10.34
CA PHE A 58 -1.98 15.88 -9.74
C PHE A 58 -0.86 14.84 -9.81
N MET A 59 -0.26 14.63 -10.98
CA MET A 59 0.82 13.66 -11.16
C MET A 59 2.08 14.04 -10.37
N SER A 60 2.41 15.33 -10.31
CA SER A 60 3.54 15.83 -9.50
C SER A 60 3.32 15.59 -8.01
N CYS A 61 2.13 15.93 -7.49
CA CYS A 61 1.81 15.68 -6.08
C CYS A 61 1.81 14.18 -5.74
N ALA A 62 1.23 13.35 -6.62
CA ALA A 62 1.21 11.90 -6.42
C ALA A 62 2.63 11.31 -6.40
N SER A 63 3.50 11.77 -7.29
CA SER A 63 4.88 11.28 -7.41
C SER A 63 5.78 11.74 -6.26
N ILE A 64 5.62 12.98 -5.79
CA ILE A 64 6.49 13.56 -4.75
C ILE A 64 6.02 13.19 -3.34
N PHE A 65 4.71 13.10 -3.10
CA PHE A 65 4.16 12.92 -1.76
C PHE A 65 3.51 11.55 -1.57
N THR A 66 2.54 11.21 -2.41
CA THR A 66 1.67 10.04 -2.18
C THR A 66 2.40 8.71 -2.33
N ASN A 67 3.12 8.54 -3.45
CA ASN A 67 3.85 7.30 -3.74
C ASN A 67 4.95 7.01 -2.71
N PRO A 68 5.88 7.94 -2.41
CA PRO A 68 6.91 7.69 -1.40
C PRO A 68 6.31 7.56 0.01
N GLY A 69 5.26 8.33 0.35
CA GLY A 69 4.58 8.23 1.64
C GLY A 69 3.99 6.84 1.86
N THR A 70 3.33 6.28 0.84
CA THR A 70 2.74 4.94 0.91
C THR A 70 3.82 3.86 1.08
N MET A 71 4.93 3.96 0.32
CA MET A 71 6.06 3.04 0.44
C MET A 71 6.71 3.12 1.83
N ALA A 72 6.88 4.33 2.39
CA ALA A 72 7.46 4.51 3.72
C ALA A 72 6.61 3.85 4.81
N ILE A 73 5.28 4.05 4.78
CA ILE A 73 4.35 3.45 5.75
C ILE A 73 4.41 1.91 5.67
N GLN A 74 4.44 1.35 4.46
CA GLN A 74 4.53 -0.11 4.27
C GLN A 74 5.82 -0.70 4.87
N MET A 75 6.95 -0.01 4.70
CA MET A 75 8.26 -0.49 5.17
C MET A 75 8.40 -0.36 6.68
N GLN A 76 7.88 0.73 7.25
CA GLN A 76 7.79 0.90 8.70
C GLN A 76 6.92 -0.18 9.35
N THR A 77 5.78 -0.48 8.73
CA THR A 77 4.89 -1.56 9.18
C THR A 77 5.58 -2.92 9.09
N PHE A 78 6.29 -3.19 8.00
CA PHE A 78 7.05 -4.42 7.83
C PHE A 78 8.11 -4.59 8.92
N SER A 79 8.89 -3.54 9.19
CA SER A 79 9.90 -3.57 10.24
C SER A 79 9.30 -3.84 11.62
N GLU A 80 8.18 -3.20 11.95
CA GLU A 80 7.48 -3.42 13.21
C GLU A 80 7.01 -4.87 13.37
N TYR A 81 6.45 -5.47 12.31
CA TYR A 81 6.06 -6.88 12.34
C TYR A 81 7.26 -7.83 12.48
N VAL A 82 8.41 -7.52 11.87
CA VAL A 82 9.64 -8.32 12.01
C VAL A 82 10.16 -8.28 13.45
N ILE A 83 10.24 -7.10 14.07
CA ILE A 83 10.71 -6.94 15.46
C ILE A 83 9.79 -7.70 16.42
N ARG A 84 8.47 -7.54 16.27
CA ARG A 84 7.47 -8.27 17.06
C ARG A 84 7.56 -9.78 16.85
N GLY A 85 7.77 -10.23 15.62
CA GLY A 85 7.92 -11.65 15.30
C GLY A 85 9.16 -12.30 15.91
N LEU A 86 10.27 -11.55 16.03
CA LEU A 86 11.51 -12.00 16.66
C LEU A 86 11.49 -11.90 18.19
N LYS A 87 10.41 -11.37 18.80
CA LYS A 87 10.27 -11.15 20.25
C LYS A 87 11.45 -10.38 20.86
N LEU A 88 11.98 -9.40 20.13
CA LEU A 88 13.06 -8.56 20.63
C LEU A 88 12.50 -7.57 21.66
N GLU A 89 12.78 -7.82 22.94
CA GLU A 89 12.50 -6.90 24.03
C GLU A 89 13.59 -5.83 24.07
N LEU A 90 13.40 -4.78 23.26
CA LEU A 90 14.27 -3.61 23.23
C LEU A 90 13.64 -2.48 24.07
N ASP A 91 14.49 -1.60 24.59
CA ASP A 91 14.05 -0.34 25.20
C ASP A 91 13.30 0.53 24.18
N GLU A 92 12.40 1.40 24.64
CA GLU A 92 11.54 2.22 23.77
C GLU A 92 12.38 3.12 22.83
N SER A 93 13.47 3.67 23.35
CA SER A 93 14.42 4.49 22.59
C SER A 93 15.14 3.70 21.50
N ALA A 94 15.57 2.47 21.83
CA ALA A 94 16.27 1.58 20.92
C ALA A 94 15.33 1.04 19.83
N ASN A 95 14.08 0.70 20.19
CA ASN A 95 13.06 0.23 19.26
C ASN A 95 12.80 1.23 18.13
N TYR A 96 12.69 2.52 18.46
CA TYR A 96 12.46 3.56 17.48
C TYR A 96 13.60 3.65 16.45
N VAL A 97 14.85 3.61 16.92
CA VAL A 97 16.03 3.69 16.04
C VAL A 97 16.15 2.44 15.18
N VAL A 98 16.03 1.25 15.79
CA VAL A 98 16.13 -0.04 15.09
C VAL A 98 15.05 -0.18 14.03
N ASN A 99 13.79 0.18 14.34
CA ASN A 99 12.69 0.11 13.37
C ASN A 99 12.97 0.99 12.15
N ARG A 100 13.42 2.24 12.37
CA ARG A 100 13.80 3.12 11.26
C ARG A 100 14.94 2.57 10.43
N LEU A 101 16.00 2.07 11.07
CA LEU A 101 17.15 1.51 10.36
C LEU A 101 16.75 0.31 9.50
N ILE A 102 16.00 -0.64 10.03
CA ILE A 102 15.50 -1.80 9.27
C ILE A 102 14.62 -1.34 8.10
N SER A 103 13.73 -0.38 8.33
CA SER A 103 12.86 0.17 7.29
C SER A 103 13.66 0.81 6.15
N PHE A 104 14.66 1.64 6.47
CA PHE A 104 15.54 2.26 5.47
C PHE A 104 16.38 1.21 4.72
N SER A 105 16.98 0.26 5.43
CA SER A 105 17.73 -0.83 4.82
C SER A 105 16.86 -1.67 3.87
N CYS A 106 15.61 -1.92 4.24
CA CYS A 106 14.66 -2.66 3.40
C CYS A 106 14.32 -1.90 2.12
N ILE A 107 14.04 -0.58 2.21
CA ILE A 107 13.79 0.27 1.04
C ILE A 107 14.99 0.28 0.10
N ILE A 108 16.20 0.46 0.64
CA ILE A 108 17.44 0.49 -0.16
C ILE A 108 17.66 -0.85 -0.85
N LEU A 109 17.45 -1.97 -0.15
CA LEU A 109 17.54 -3.30 -0.72
C LEU A 109 16.54 -3.48 -1.87
N LEU A 110 15.27 -3.09 -1.66
CA LEU A 110 14.25 -3.17 -2.70
C LEU A 110 14.59 -2.28 -3.90
N PHE A 111 15.13 -1.09 -3.66
CA PHE A 111 15.61 -0.21 -4.73
C PHE A 111 16.69 -0.91 -5.56
N PHE A 112 17.72 -1.47 -4.92
CA PHE A 112 18.76 -2.23 -5.63
C PHE A 112 18.20 -3.41 -6.42
N LEU A 113 17.32 -4.22 -5.82
CA LEU A 113 16.69 -5.34 -6.52
C LEU A 113 15.91 -4.90 -7.76
N ASN A 114 15.20 -3.77 -7.67
CA ASN A 114 14.49 -3.17 -8.80
C ASN A 114 15.46 -2.68 -9.89
N CYS A 115 16.61 -2.09 -9.53
CA CYS A 115 17.60 -1.65 -10.50
C CYS A 115 18.28 -2.82 -11.26
N PHE A 116 18.51 -3.96 -10.60
CA PHE A 116 19.21 -5.09 -11.22
C PHE A 116 18.33 -6.00 -12.07
N SER A 117 17.16 -6.43 -11.60
CA SER A 117 16.35 -7.40 -12.34
C SER A 117 14.86 -7.36 -12.00
N ILE A 118 14.13 -6.49 -12.70
CA ILE A 118 12.67 -6.35 -12.59
C ILE A 118 11.96 -7.63 -13.03
N ARG A 119 12.32 -8.18 -14.21
CA ARG A 119 11.59 -9.28 -14.85
C ARG A 119 11.92 -10.66 -14.26
N GLY A 120 13.13 -10.84 -13.73
CA GLY A 120 13.59 -12.11 -13.18
C GLY A 120 13.27 -12.25 -11.70
N VAL A 121 13.97 -11.47 -10.87
CA VAL A 121 13.95 -11.63 -9.41
C VAL A 121 12.72 -10.94 -8.80
N VAL A 122 12.46 -9.68 -9.15
CA VAL A 122 11.40 -8.90 -8.53
C VAL A 122 10.01 -9.46 -8.84
N ALA A 123 9.72 -9.78 -10.11
CA ALA A 123 8.43 -10.34 -10.50
C ALA A 123 8.11 -11.66 -9.77
N ARG A 124 9.10 -12.55 -9.62
CA ARG A 124 8.94 -13.82 -8.88
C ARG A 124 8.71 -13.58 -7.39
N PHE A 125 9.49 -12.68 -6.79
CA PHE A 125 9.31 -12.31 -5.39
C PHE A 125 7.92 -11.70 -5.13
N GLN A 126 7.45 -10.83 -6.02
CA GLN A 126 6.12 -10.21 -5.92
C GLN A 126 4.99 -11.25 -5.99
N MET A 127 5.11 -12.26 -6.87
CA MET A 127 4.13 -13.35 -6.94
C MET A 127 4.09 -14.17 -5.64
N LEU A 128 5.26 -14.53 -5.09
CA LEU A 128 5.33 -15.24 -3.81
C LEU A 128 4.72 -14.42 -2.67
N ALA A 129 5.02 -13.13 -2.61
CA ALA A 129 4.46 -12.23 -1.59
C ALA A 129 2.93 -12.08 -1.74
N MET A 130 2.40 -12.07 -2.96
CA MET A 130 0.96 -12.05 -3.22
C MET A 130 0.28 -13.32 -2.69
N ILE A 131 0.82 -14.49 -3.02
CA ILE A 131 0.30 -15.77 -2.53
C ILE A 131 0.34 -15.81 -0.99
N ALA A 132 1.46 -15.41 -0.39
CA ALA A 132 1.60 -15.36 1.06
C ALA A 132 0.56 -14.44 1.73
N LYS A 133 0.29 -13.25 1.16
CA LYS A 133 -0.75 -12.35 1.66
C LYS A 133 -2.14 -13.00 1.64
N ILE A 134 -2.49 -13.67 0.54
CA ILE A 134 -3.79 -14.34 0.40
C ILE A 134 -3.92 -15.48 1.44
N ILE A 135 -2.89 -16.31 1.59
CA ILE A 135 -2.87 -17.40 2.57
C ILE A 135 -3.00 -16.85 3.99
N ALA A 136 -2.22 -15.82 4.34
CA ALA A 136 -2.28 -15.19 5.66
C ALA A 136 -3.69 -14.66 5.98
N SER A 137 -4.31 -13.95 5.05
CA SER A 137 -5.70 -13.49 5.22
C SER A 137 -6.69 -14.66 5.35
N GLY A 138 -6.51 -15.73 4.58
CA GLY A 138 -7.35 -16.93 4.67
C GLY A 138 -7.24 -17.62 6.03
N ILE A 139 -6.03 -17.76 6.57
CA ILE A 139 -5.82 -18.35 7.91
C ILE A 139 -6.52 -17.51 8.99
N ILE A 140 -6.43 -16.18 8.93
CA ILE A 140 -7.10 -15.30 9.90
C ILE A 140 -8.62 -15.51 9.88
N ILE A 141 -9.22 -15.65 8.69
CA ILE A 141 -10.66 -15.90 8.55
C ILE A 141 -11.03 -17.27 9.13
N LEU A 142 -10.26 -18.31 8.84
CA LEU A 142 -10.55 -19.68 9.31
C LEU A 142 -10.39 -19.83 10.81
N VAL A 143 -9.38 -19.19 11.43
CA VAL A 143 -9.18 -19.21 12.88
C VAL A 143 -10.22 -18.36 13.61
N GLY A 144 -10.74 -17.32 12.95
CA GLY A 144 -11.78 -16.45 13.51
C GLY A 144 -13.20 -16.97 13.38
N LEU A 145 -13.43 -18.02 12.58
CA LEU A 145 -14.72 -18.71 12.42
C LEU A 145 -14.95 -19.73 13.54
#